data_AF-A0A0T6B5V1-F1
#
_entry.id   AF-A0A0T6B5V1-F1
#
_cell.length_a   1.000
_cell.length_b   1.000
_cell.length_c   1.000
_cell.angle_alpha   90.00
_cell.angle_beta   90.00
_cell.angle_gamma   90.00
#
_symmetry.space_group_name_H-M   'P 1'
#
loop_
_entity.id
_entity.type
_entity.pdbx_description
1 polymer ?
#
loop_
_entity_poly.entity_id
_entity_poly.type
_entity_poly.pdbx_seq_one_letter_code
_entity_poly.pdbx_strand_id
1 'polypeptide(L)'
;MSTDNNRYIVQVYVGALSAFYEALSVEASKQTTAEEIVSCIIERLSLNENPRGSYELAEVIGDSSGQECKERSLGPNESPVQLMMLWPKMRVDNSCYRFYLREKVNDYVWRDSFVMDPQLIKDYFHRFLYQPKDREYPDLCQLPDLNEKTLLDNLRARFTAGHIYTYVGSILIAVNPFKFYPIYNPKYVKLYQNRRLGPNLPPHIFAVADTAYHCMLKDRKNQCIVISGESGSGKTESTNFLLHHLTALSQKGSHGSGVEQTILSAGPVLEAFGNAKTAHNNNSSRFGKFIQVNYKEYGMVHGAVVQKYLLEKSRICTQGRNERNYHVFYYLLEGADTQEKQLLHLKSPDWYNYLNKSGCYSLDNIDESYEFSRLKQSMEMVGFTAEKQRRLFSVLSAVLLLGNVEFQPRKLAYHHDEAVAVKNPEIVALISELLKVKQETLLQALTAKKAKASGETLIINYRLPEAIASRDAMAKCLYGALFDWIVLQVNHALLSKKDTLREHQGNSIGVLDIFGFEDFGLCNSFEQLCINYANEHLQYYFNQHVFKYEQEEYRKEGIRWTNIEFMDNTGCLQLIEGKPNGLLCLLDDQCKYISFRTTRSSEYGVSLLFNGHYCG
;
A
#
# COMPACT_ATOMS: atom_id res chain seq x y z
N MET A 1 -13.16 -31.35 -52.30
CA MET A 1 -11.94 -32.18 -52.26
C MET A 1 -10.81 -31.41 -52.91
N SER A 2 -9.94 -30.83 -52.08
CA SER A 2 -8.49 -30.63 -52.30
C SER A 2 -7.96 -30.00 -51.01
N THR A 3 -7.79 -30.81 -49.97
CA THR A 3 -6.94 -30.41 -48.83
C THR A 3 -5.54 -30.28 -49.40
N ASP A 4 -5.13 -29.04 -49.67
CA ASP A 4 -3.77 -28.69 -50.07
C ASP A 4 -2.84 -29.15 -48.93
N ASN A 5 -2.34 -30.38 -49.04
CA ASN A 5 -1.38 -31.00 -48.13
C ASN A 5 0.03 -30.42 -48.38
N ASN A 6 0.12 -29.10 -48.58
CA ASN A 6 1.38 -28.40 -48.64
C ASN A 6 1.99 -28.46 -47.25
N ARG A 7 3.07 -29.23 -47.13
CA ARG A 7 3.88 -29.34 -45.93
C ARG A 7 4.93 -28.25 -45.95
N TYR A 8 5.05 -27.53 -44.84
CA TYR A 8 5.97 -26.42 -44.64
C TYR A 8 6.99 -26.81 -43.57
N ILE A 9 8.22 -26.32 -43.69
CA ILE A 9 9.23 -26.50 -42.67
C ILE A 9 9.18 -25.27 -41.75
N VAL A 10 8.86 -25.49 -40.48
CA VAL A 10 8.91 -24.46 -39.43
C VAL A 10 10.21 -24.65 -38.66
N GLN A 11 11.04 -23.61 -38.65
CA GLN A 11 12.30 -23.60 -37.91
C GLN A 11 12.06 -22.96 -36.53
N VAL A 12 12.33 -23.73 -35.46
CA VAL A 12 12.17 -23.31 -34.07
C VAL A 12 13.52 -23.33 -33.37
N TYR A 13 13.92 -22.20 -32.82
CA TYR A 13 15.18 -22.03 -32.09
C TYR A 13 15.02 -22.53 -30.65
N VAL A 14 15.96 -23.39 -30.23
CA VAL A 14 15.91 -24.11 -28.94
C VAL A 14 17.22 -23.99 -28.15
N GLY A 15 18.15 -23.13 -28.58
CA GLY A 15 19.53 -23.10 -28.08
C GLY A 15 19.71 -22.86 -26.58
N ALA A 16 18.74 -22.25 -25.88
CA ALA A 16 18.77 -22.13 -24.41
C ALA A 16 18.35 -23.41 -23.68
N LEU A 17 17.60 -24.30 -24.37
CA LEU A 17 17.03 -25.54 -23.83
C LEU A 17 17.79 -26.79 -24.29
N SER A 18 18.76 -26.65 -25.19
CA SER A 18 19.59 -27.76 -25.67
C SER A 18 21.03 -27.30 -25.93
N ALA A 19 22.00 -27.97 -25.33
CA ALA A 19 23.43 -27.75 -25.60
C ALA A 19 23.89 -28.28 -26.97
N PHE A 20 23.04 -29.03 -27.69
CA PHE A 20 23.40 -29.74 -28.93
C PHE A 20 22.76 -29.15 -30.18
N TYR A 21 21.65 -28.42 -30.05
CA TYR A 21 20.89 -27.90 -31.19
C TYR A 21 20.56 -26.42 -30.99
N GLU A 22 20.99 -25.58 -31.94
CA GLU A 22 20.63 -24.15 -31.96
C GLU A 22 19.17 -23.95 -32.43
N ALA A 23 18.74 -24.74 -33.43
CA ALA A 23 17.38 -24.77 -33.93
C ALA A 23 16.99 -26.16 -34.45
N LEU A 24 15.68 -26.46 -34.42
CA LEU A 24 15.08 -27.67 -34.94
C LEU A 24 14.09 -27.35 -36.07
N SER A 25 14.09 -28.19 -37.10
CA SER A 25 13.15 -28.12 -38.22
C SER A 25 12.00 -29.10 -38.01
N VAL A 26 10.77 -28.58 -38.02
CA VAL A 26 9.54 -29.36 -37.86
C VAL A 26 8.71 -29.24 -39.14
N GLU A 27 8.36 -30.38 -39.73
CA GLU A 27 7.47 -30.44 -40.89
C GLU A 27 6.02 -30.31 -40.41
N ALA A 28 5.33 -29.26 -40.84
CA ALA A 28 4.01 -28.88 -40.35
C ALA A 28 3.07 -28.46 -41.49
N SER A 29 1.78 -28.68 -41.31
CA SER A 29 0.73 -28.23 -42.24
C SER A 29 0.14 -26.89 -41.78
N LYS A 30 -0.68 -26.23 -42.62
CA LYS A 30 -1.41 -25.01 -42.24
C LYS A 30 -2.43 -25.21 -41.12
N GLN A 31 -2.72 -26.46 -40.74
CA GLN A 31 -3.63 -26.80 -39.64
C GLN A 31 -2.89 -27.24 -38.38
N THR A 32 -1.58 -27.47 -38.48
CA THR A 32 -0.77 -27.91 -37.34
C THR A 32 -0.71 -26.80 -36.31
N THR A 33 -1.04 -27.13 -35.06
CA THR A 33 -1.14 -26.17 -33.96
C THR A 33 0.22 -25.96 -33.27
N ALA A 34 0.36 -24.87 -32.53
CA ALA A 34 1.55 -24.59 -31.75
C ALA A 34 1.81 -25.69 -30.70
N GLU A 35 0.76 -26.25 -30.09
CA GLU A 35 0.87 -27.34 -29.13
C GLU A 35 1.43 -28.64 -29.73
N GLU A 36 1.05 -28.96 -30.97
CA GLU A 36 1.57 -30.12 -31.70
C GLU A 36 3.06 -29.94 -32.03
N ILE A 37 3.48 -28.75 -32.44
CA ILE A 37 4.90 -28.44 -32.71
C ILE A 37 5.72 -28.50 -31.42
N VAL A 38 5.22 -27.91 -30.32
CA VAL A 38 5.89 -27.94 -29.01
C VAL A 38 6.05 -29.38 -28.52
N SER A 39 5.01 -30.20 -28.63
CA SER A 39 5.06 -31.61 -28.22
C SER A 39 6.06 -32.42 -29.05
N CYS A 40 6.11 -32.21 -30.37
CA CYS A 40 7.10 -32.83 -31.25
C CYS A 40 8.54 -32.45 -30.88
N ILE A 41 8.79 -31.20 -30.50
CA ILE A 41 10.13 -30.73 -30.11
C ILE A 41 10.53 -31.27 -28.74
N ILE A 42 9.61 -31.30 -27.76
CA ILE A 42 9.84 -31.87 -26.43
C ILE A 42 10.24 -33.34 -26.53
N GLU A 43 9.51 -34.13 -27.34
CA GLU A 43 9.84 -35.54 -27.58
C GLU A 43 11.22 -35.71 -28.22
N ARG A 44 11.56 -34.87 -29.21
CA ARG A 44 12.88 -34.92 -29.88
C ARG A 44 14.04 -34.51 -28.99
N LEU A 45 13.83 -33.58 -28.06
CA LEU A 45 14.86 -33.12 -27.13
C LEU A 45 14.89 -33.92 -25.82
N SER A 46 14.00 -34.90 -25.63
CA SER A 46 13.87 -35.69 -24.41
C SER A 46 13.69 -34.85 -23.13
N LEU A 47 12.98 -33.72 -23.22
CA LEU A 47 12.73 -32.77 -22.12
C LEU A 47 11.64 -33.28 -21.14
N ASN A 48 11.71 -34.56 -20.75
CA ASN A 48 10.66 -35.28 -20.03
C ASN A 48 10.60 -35.01 -18.51
N GLU A 49 11.49 -34.18 -17.96
CA GLU A 49 11.53 -33.88 -16.52
C GLU A 49 10.49 -32.82 -16.09
N ASN A 50 9.82 -32.15 -17.05
CA ASN A 50 8.82 -31.11 -16.78
C ASN A 50 7.41 -31.53 -17.28
N PRO A 51 6.32 -31.18 -16.55
CA PRO A 51 4.96 -31.59 -16.92
C PRO A 51 4.52 -31.02 -18.28
N ARG A 52 3.63 -31.75 -18.99
CA ARG A 52 2.98 -31.26 -20.22
C ARG A 52 2.36 -29.88 -19.96
N GLY A 53 2.87 -28.84 -20.63
CA GLY A 53 2.38 -27.47 -20.52
C GLY A 53 3.38 -26.43 -20.03
N SER A 54 4.61 -26.83 -19.65
CA SER A 54 5.68 -25.90 -19.20
C SER A 54 6.39 -25.13 -20.30
N TYR A 55 6.22 -25.53 -21.58
CA TYR A 55 6.86 -24.85 -22.71
C TYR A 55 5.82 -24.20 -23.61
N GLU A 56 6.19 -23.08 -24.22
CA GLU A 56 5.40 -22.39 -25.23
C GLU A 56 6.26 -21.97 -26.42
N LEU A 57 5.60 -21.72 -27.54
CA LEU A 57 6.23 -21.19 -28.74
C LEU A 57 6.06 -19.68 -28.75
N ALA A 58 7.14 -18.92 -28.91
CA ALA A 58 7.10 -17.48 -29.02
C ALA A 58 7.60 -17.02 -30.40
N GLU A 59 6.91 -16.05 -31.00
CA GLU A 59 7.35 -15.31 -32.17
C GLU A 59 8.19 -14.12 -31.70
N VAL A 60 9.45 -14.08 -32.12
CA VAL A 60 10.39 -13.01 -31.80
C VAL A 60 10.75 -12.24 -33.06
N ILE A 61 10.69 -10.91 -32.96
CA ILE A 61 11.06 -9.97 -34.01
C ILE A 61 12.28 -9.18 -33.52
N GLY A 62 13.45 -9.46 -34.10
CA GLY A 62 14.73 -8.83 -33.74
C GLY A 62 15.38 -8.09 -34.92
N ASP A 63 16.40 -7.28 -34.66
CA ASP A 63 17.24 -6.69 -35.70
C ASP A 63 18.41 -7.62 -36.11
N SER A 64 19.19 -7.23 -37.12
CA SER A 64 20.35 -8.00 -37.60
C SER A 64 21.50 -8.15 -36.59
N SER A 65 21.44 -7.45 -35.45
CA SER A 65 22.41 -7.52 -34.34
C SER A 65 21.97 -8.44 -33.20
N GLY A 66 20.79 -9.06 -33.29
CA GLY A 66 20.30 -9.99 -32.26
C GLY A 66 19.77 -9.31 -31.01
N GLN A 67 19.47 -8.00 -31.06
CA GLN A 67 18.83 -7.29 -29.96
C GLN A 67 17.30 -7.46 -30.08
N GLU A 68 16.71 -8.21 -29.15
CA GLU A 68 15.29 -8.58 -29.15
C GLU A 68 14.42 -7.34 -28.91
N CYS A 69 13.61 -6.96 -29.91
CA CYS A 69 12.85 -5.72 -29.85
C CYS A 69 11.37 -5.93 -29.53
N LYS A 70 10.76 -7.04 -29.98
CA LYS A 70 9.36 -7.41 -29.70
C LYS A 70 9.16 -8.92 -29.69
N GLU A 71 8.46 -9.42 -28.70
CA GLU A 71 8.12 -10.84 -28.55
C GLU A 71 6.61 -11.03 -28.35
N ARG A 72 6.08 -12.14 -28.88
CA ARG A 72 4.69 -12.57 -28.71
C ARG A 72 4.62 -14.09 -28.48
N SER A 73 4.05 -14.52 -27.36
CA SER A 73 3.70 -15.93 -27.14
C SER A 73 2.53 -16.37 -28.03
N LEU A 74 2.62 -17.57 -28.60
CA LEU A 74 1.55 -18.19 -29.36
C LEU A 74 0.62 -18.97 -28.45
N GLY A 75 -0.68 -18.85 -28.70
CA GLY A 75 -1.69 -19.69 -28.04
C GLY A 75 -1.61 -21.16 -28.51
N PRO A 76 -2.03 -22.14 -27.70
CA PRO A 76 -1.88 -23.58 -28.03
C PRO A 76 -2.60 -23.98 -29.32
N ASN A 77 -3.71 -23.31 -29.65
CA ASN A 77 -4.52 -23.57 -30.84
C ASN A 77 -4.14 -22.71 -32.06
N GLU A 78 -3.17 -21.79 -31.93
CA GLU A 78 -2.72 -20.98 -33.06
C GLU A 78 -1.85 -21.83 -33.99
N SER A 79 -1.88 -21.56 -35.30
CA SER A 79 -1.06 -22.30 -36.27
C SER A 79 0.21 -21.53 -36.62
N PRO A 80 1.42 -22.05 -36.27
CA PRO A 80 2.68 -21.36 -36.56
C PRO A 80 2.96 -21.21 -38.05
N VAL A 81 2.48 -22.16 -38.88
CA VAL A 81 2.60 -22.09 -40.34
C VAL A 81 1.79 -20.93 -40.91
N GLN A 82 0.59 -20.68 -40.39
CA GLN A 82 -0.23 -19.54 -40.82
C GLN A 82 0.44 -18.22 -40.43
N LEU A 83 1.03 -18.13 -39.24
CA LEU A 83 1.77 -16.95 -38.77
C LEU A 83 3.04 -16.71 -39.60
N MET A 84 3.81 -17.76 -39.90
CA MET A 84 4.99 -17.69 -40.77
C MET A 84 4.65 -17.16 -42.17
N MET A 85 3.47 -17.50 -42.70
CA MET A 85 3.02 -17.02 -44.00
C MET A 85 2.61 -15.53 -44.00
N LEU A 86 2.32 -14.96 -42.83
CA LEU A 86 2.00 -13.55 -42.65
C LEU A 86 3.25 -12.67 -42.50
N TRP A 87 4.43 -13.27 -42.39
CA TRP A 87 5.68 -12.52 -42.31
C TRP A 87 5.96 -11.73 -43.59
N PRO A 88 6.44 -10.47 -43.51
CA PRO A 88 6.72 -9.66 -44.68
C PRO A 88 7.77 -10.34 -45.58
N LYS A 89 7.43 -10.55 -46.85
CA LYS A 89 8.34 -11.19 -47.82
C LYS A 89 9.44 -10.26 -48.33
N MET A 90 9.28 -8.93 -48.19
CA MET A 90 10.31 -7.93 -48.50
C MET A 90 10.75 -7.21 -47.23
N ARG A 91 12.04 -7.30 -46.91
CA ARG A 91 12.68 -6.72 -45.72
C ARG A 91 12.98 -5.25 -45.98
N VAL A 92 12.09 -4.36 -45.55
CA VAL A 92 12.30 -2.90 -45.64
C VAL A 92 13.11 -2.39 -44.44
N ASP A 93 12.94 -3.03 -43.29
CA ASP A 93 13.82 -2.91 -42.13
C ASP A 93 14.52 -4.26 -41.91
N ASN A 94 15.76 -4.28 -41.42
CA ASN A 94 16.58 -5.48 -41.18
C ASN A 94 16.01 -6.44 -40.09
N SER A 95 14.69 -6.49 -39.92
CA SER A 95 13.95 -7.32 -38.97
C SER A 95 13.99 -8.81 -39.33
N CYS A 96 14.38 -9.64 -38.38
CA CYS A 96 14.39 -11.10 -38.45
C CYS A 96 13.23 -11.66 -37.62
N TYR A 97 12.41 -12.51 -38.24
CA TYR A 97 11.30 -13.21 -37.60
C TYR A 97 11.72 -14.65 -37.30
N ARG A 98 11.57 -15.09 -36.06
CA ARG A 98 11.96 -16.43 -35.62
C ARG A 98 10.96 -16.96 -34.60
N PHE A 99 10.78 -18.28 -34.59
CA PHE A 99 10.09 -18.95 -33.50
C PHE A 99 11.11 -19.46 -32.49
N TYR A 100 10.84 -19.25 -31.21
CA TYR A 100 11.62 -19.78 -30.10
C TYR A 100 10.75 -20.72 -29.27
N LEU A 101 11.33 -21.85 -28.85
CA LEU A 101 10.77 -22.63 -27.76
C LEU A 101 11.32 -22.08 -26.46
N ARG A 102 10.43 -21.70 -25.54
CA ARG A 102 10.82 -21.23 -24.21
C ARG A 102 9.98 -21.87 -23.13
N GLU A 103 10.49 -21.87 -21.91
CA GLU A 103 9.66 -22.16 -20.74
C GLU A 103 8.62 -21.04 -20.59
N LYS A 104 7.39 -21.40 -20.23
CA LYS A 104 6.34 -20.44 -19.95
C LYS A 104 6.77 -19.56 -18.79
N VAL A 105 7.24 -18.36 -19.11
CA VAL A 105 7.36 -17.29 -18.15
C VAL A 105 5.93 -16.88 -17.80
N ASN A 106 5.49 -17.20 -16.58
CA ASN A 106 4.23 -16.69 -16.06
C ASN A 106 4.34 -15.15 -15.93
N ASP A 107 3.97 -14.42 -16.98
CA ASP A 107 3.79 -12.95 -16.95
C ASP A 107 2.57 -12.50 -16.11
N TYR A 108 2.18 -13.31 -15.13
CA TYR A 108 1.20 -12.98 -14.12
C TYR A 108 1.89 -12.36 -12.90
N VAL A 109 2.34 -11.11 -13.03
CA VAL A 109 2.92 -10.29 -11.94
C VAL A 109 1.92 -10.06 -10.76
N TRP A 110 0.71 -10.61 -10.84
CA TRP A 110 -0.31 -10.54 -9.78
C TRP A 110 -0.82 -11.90 -9.26
N ARG A 111 -0.20 -13.03 -9.63
CA ARG A 111 -0.74 -14.35 -9.22
C ARG A 111 0.15 -15.18 -8.28
N ASP A 112 1.39 -14.79 -8.01
CA ASP A 112 2.22 -15.58 -7.08
C ASP A 112 2.32 -14.94 -5.70
N SER A 113 1.30 -15.25 -4.91
CA SER A 113 1.58 -15.92 -3.64
C SER A 113 0.79 -17.22 -3.46
N PHE A 114 -0.12 -17.59 -4.39
CA PHE A 114 -0.86 -18.85 -4.32
C PHE A 114 -1.36 -19.30 -5.70
N VAL A 115 -0.62 -20.20 -6.37
CA VAL A 115 -1.13 -20.91 -7.56
C VAL A 115 -2.29 -21.80 -7.12
N MET A 116 -3.51 -21.32 -7.27
CA MET A 116 -4.73 -22.08 -7.01
C MET A 116 -5.16 -22.83 -8.27
N ASP A 117 -5.54 -24.10 -8.10
CA ASP A 117 -6.03 -25.00 -9.16
C ASP A 117 -7.18 -24.32 -9.98
N PRO A 118 -7.10 -24.28 -11.33
CA PRO A 118 -8.18 -23.79 -12.18
C PRO A 118 -9.56 -24.37 -11.90
N GLN A 119 -9.62 -25.63 -11.45
CA GLN A 119 -10.87 -26.32 -11.11
C GLN A 119 -11.46 -25.73 -9.81
N LEU A 120 -10.61 -25.49 -8.82
CA LEU A 120 -10.96 -24.75 -7.59
C LEU A 120 -11.52 -23.36 -7.90
N ILE A 121 -10.90 -22.61 -8.83
CA ILE A 121 -11.39 -21.28 -9.25
C ILE A 121 -12.79 -21.38 -9.87
N LYS A 122 -13.05 -22.42 -10.67
CA LYS A 122 -14.35 -22.66 -11.28
C LYS A 122 -15.41 -23.01 -10.23
N ASP A 123 -15.05 -23.80 -9.23
CA ASP A 123 -15.91 -24.15 -8.10
C ASP A 123 -16.23 -22.94 -7.23
N TYR A 124 -15.23 -22.10 -6.93
CA TYR A 124 -15.44 -20.81 -6.25
C TYR A 124 -16.38 -19.90 -7.04
N PHE A 125 -16.22 -19.83 -8.36
CA PHE A 125 -17.09 -19.01 -9.23
C PHE A 125 -18.54 -19.51 -9.21
N HIS A 126 -18.74 -20.82 -9.30
CA HIS A 126 -20.07 -21.42 -9.22
C HIS A 126 -20.71 -21.19 -7.85
N ARG A 127 -19.97 -21.44 -6.75
CA ARG A 127 -20.43 -21.21 -5.37
C ARG A 127 -20.69 -19.74 -5.06
N PHE A 128 -19.93 -18.83 -5.68
CA PHE A 128 -20.15 -17.39 -5.52
C PHE A 128 -21.49 -16.96 -6.11
N LEU A 129 -21.80 -17.41 -7.33
CA LEU A 129 -23.03 -17.06 -8.04
C LEU A 129 -24.26 -17.78 -7.47
N TYR A 130 -24.09 -19.02 -7.02
CA TYR A 130 -25.17 -19.83 -6.45
C TYR A 130 -25.23 -19.69 -4.93
N GLN A 131 -25.96 -18.68 -4.44
CA GLN A 131 -26.29 -18.50 -3.02
C GLN A 131 -27.73 -19.01 -2.77
N PRO A 132 -27.91 -20.10 -2.01
CA PRO A 132 -29.23 -20.68 -1.74
C PRO A 132 -30.15 -19.64 -1.06
N LYS A 133 -31.33 -19.40 -1.63
CA LYS A 133 -32.28 -18.38 -1.15
C LYS A 133 -32.88 -18.68 0.23
N ASP A 134 -32.90 -19.95 0.63
CA ASP A 134 -33.72 -20.41 1.76
C ASP A 134 -32.99 -20.40 3.12
N ARG A 135 -31.75 -19.89 3.20
CA ARG A 135 -30.92 -20.05 4.41
C ARG A 135 -30.15 -18.81 4.86
N GLU A 136 -29.90 -17.85 3.98
CA GLU A 136 -29.12 -16.66 4.29
C GLU A 136 -29.59 -15.46 3.46
N TYR A 137 -29.52 -14.28 4.07
CA TYR A 137 -29.88 -13.02 3.44
C TYR A 137 -28.62 -12.27 3.00
N PRO A 138 -28.41 -12.03 1.69
CA PRO A 138 -27.28 -11.25 1.20
C PRO A 138 -27.38 -9.77 1.54
N ASP A 139 -28.59 -9.29 1.87
CA ASP A 139 -28.87 -7.95 2.37
C ASP A 139 -29.63 -8.05 3.69
N LEU A 140 -29.04 -7.54 4.78
CA LEU A 140 -29.61 -7.63 6.12
C LEU A 140 -30.90 -6.82 6.26
N CYS A 141 -31.17 -5.86 5.36
CA CYS A 141 -32.45 -5.15 5.32
C CYS A 141 -33.63 -6.06 4.93
N GLN A 142 -33.37 -7.27 4.44
CA GLN A 142 -34.39 -8.26 4.08
C GLN A 142 -34.67 -9.28 5.19
N LEU A 143 -33.97 -9.17 6.33
CA LEU A 143 -34.21 -10.05 7.46
C LEU A 143 -35.63 -9.84 8.02
N PRO A 144 -36.38 -10.92 8.30
CA PRO A 144 -37.74 -10.82 8.82
C PRO A 144 -37.77 -10.28 10.27
N ASP A 145 -36.82 -10.73 11.10
CA ASP A 145 -36.64 -10.26 12.47
C ASP A 145 -35.26 -9.61 12.57
N LEU A 146 -35.21 -8.33 12.92
CA LEU A 146 -33.97 -7.57 13.08
C LEU A 146 -33.59 -7.48 14.56
N ASN A 147 -32.74 -8.39 15.02
CA ASN A 147 -32.10 -8.34 16.33
C ASN A 147 -30.64 -8.80 16.25
N GLU A 148 -29.84 -8.49 17.27
CA GLU A 148 -28.41 -8.80 17.30
C GLU A 148 -28.11 -10.28 17.05
N LYS A 149 -28.92 -11.18 17.62
CA LYS A 149 -28.77 -12.63 17.41
C LYS A 149 -28.99 -13.01 15.94
N THR A 150 -30.10 -12.58 15.33
CA THR A 150 -30.40 -12.87 13.92
C THR A 150 -29.38 -12.29 12.95
N LEU A 151 -28.86 -11.09 13.24
CA LEU A 151 -27.80 -10.45 12.47
C LEU A 151 -26.52 -11.29 12.53
N LEU A 152 -26.09 -11.66 13.74
CA LEU A 152 -24.89 -12.47 13.95
C LEU A 152 -25.04 -13.86 13.35
N ASP A 153 -26.19 -14.52 13.52
CA ASP A 153 -26.47 -15.85 12.96
C ASP A 153 -26.41 -15.83 11.42
N ASN A 154 -26.97 -14.79 10.78
CA ASN A 154 -26.90 -14.65 9.32
C ASN A 154 -25.47 -14.39 8.83
N LEU A 155 -24.73 -13.48 9.48
CA LEU A 155 -23.33 -13.21 9.14
C LEU A 155 -22.46 -14.45 9.32
N ARG A 156 -22.67 -15.21 10.40
CA ARG A 156 -21.97 -16.46 10.68
C ARG A 156 -22.28 -17.53 9.64
N ALA A 157 -23.55 -17.69 9.26
CA ALA A 157 -23.95 -18.64 8.22
C ALA A 157 -23.27 -18.31 6.88
N ARG A 158 -23.32 -17.04 6.47
CA ARG A 158 -22.66 -16.53 5.25
C ARG A 158 -21.15 -16.76 5.28
N PHE A 159 -20.50 -16.40 6.39
CA PHE A 159 -19.07 -16.60 6.53
C PHE A 159 -18.67 -18.08 6.45
N THR A 160 -19.42 -18.97 7.11
CA THR A 160 -19.22 -20.43 7.04
C THR A 160 -19.43 -20.97 5.62
N ALA A 161 -20.37 -20.38 4.89
CA ALA A 161 -20.62 -20.66 3.47
C ALA A 161 -19.56 -20.05 2.54
N GLY A 162 -18.60 -19.27 3.04
CA GLY A 162 -17.53 -18.64 2.27
C GLY A 162 -17.94 -17.30 1.64
N HIS A 163 -19.03 -16.70 2.08
CA HIS A 163 -19.52 -15.39 1.64
C HIS A 163 -19.09 -14.33 2.66
N ILE A 164 -18.01 -13.63 2.35
CA ILE A 164 -17.38 -12.65 3.27
C ILE A 164 -18.02 -11.26 3.23
N TYR A 165 -18.81 -10.98 2.18
CA TYR A 165 -19.45 -9.69 1.94
C TYR A 165 -20.96 -9.80 2.19
N THR A 166 -21.55 -8.82 2.85
CA THR A 166 -23.00 -8.75 3.11
C THR A 166 -23.48 -7.30 3.03
N TYR A 167 -24.60 -7.03 2.38
CA TYR A 167 -25.16 -5.68 2.32
C TYR A 167 -25.97 -5.34 3.57
N VAL A 168 -26.04 -4.05 3.85
CA VAL A 168 -27.03 -3.41 4.72
C VAL A 168 -27.52 -2.18 3.95
N GLY A 169 -28.47 -2.37 3.05
CA GLY A 169 -28.88 -1.34 2.09
C GLY A 169 -27.70 -0.89 1.24
N SER A 170 -27.24 0.36 1.40
CA SER A 170 -26.09 0.93 0.69
C SER A 170 -24.74 0.66 1.36
N ILE A 171 -24.72 0.11 2.58
CA ILE A 171 -23.51 -0.21 3.33
C ILE A 171 -23.06 -1.63 2.99
N LEU A 172 -21.75 -1.86 2.91
CA LEU A 172 -21.17 -3.17 2.70
C LEU A 172 -20.40 -3.61 3.96
N ILE A 173 -20.83 -4.72 4.57
CA ILE A 173 -20.09 -5.41 5.62
C ILE A 173 -19.12 -6.37 4.96
N ALA A 174 -17.85 -6.30 5.37
CA ALA A 174 -16.78 -7.21 4.96
C ALA A 174 -16.20 -7.91 6.20
N VAL A 175 -16.26 -9.24 6.24
CA VAL A 175 -15.70 -10.05 7.33
C VAL A 175 -14.37 -10.65 6.86
N ASN A 176 -13.26 -10.31 7.52
CA ASN A 176 -11.94 -10.75 7.11
C ASN A 176 -11.81 -12.29 7.15
N PRO A 177 -11.53 -12.96 6.02
CA PRO A 177 -11.38 -14.41 5.98
C PRO A 177 -10.04 -14.93 6.50
N PHE A 178 -9.03 -14.09 6.74
CA PHE A 178 -7.64 -14.46 7.04
C PHE A 178 -7.00 -15.45 6.04
N LYS A 179 -7.56 -15.53 4.83
CA LYS A 179 -7.06 -16.34 3.72
C LYS A 179 -7.46 -15.71 2.40
N PHE A 180 -6.72 -16.02 1.36
CA PHE A 180 -7.03 -15.52 0.03
C PHE A 180 -8.32 -16.17 -0.52
N TYR A 181 -9.20 -15.33 -1.06
CA TYR A 181 -10.38 -15.76 -1.82
C TYR A 181 -10.21 -15.32 -3.29
N PRO A 182 -10.37 -16.23 -4.26
CA PRO A 182 -10.16 -15.92 -5.68
C PRO A 182 -11.34 -15.16 -6.33
N ILE A 183 -11.95 -14.22 -5.59
CA ILE A 183 -13.14 -13.43 -5.98
C ILE A 183 -12.80 -12.06 -6.60
N TYR A 184 -11.52 -11.72 -6.69
CA TYR A 184 -11.05 -10.41 -7.17
C TYR A 184 -10.45 -10.46 -8.59
N ASN A 185 -10.58 -11.59 -9.28
CA ASN A 185 -9.99 -11.76 -10.60
C ASN A 185 -10.74 -10.96 -11.70
N PRO A 186 -10.14 -10.76 -12.90
CA PRO A 186 -10.75 -9.96 -13.97
C PRO A 186 -12.15 -10.42 -14.42
N LYS A 187 -12.54 -11.68 -14.20
CA LYS A 187 -13.90 -12.16 -14.52
C LYS A 187 -14.94 -11.49 -13.62
N TYR A 188 -14.64 -11.31 -12.33
CA TYR A 188 -15.53 -10.63 -11.40
C TYR A 188 -15.58 -9.13 -11.66
N VAL A 189 -14.46 -8.51 -12.06
CA VAL A 189 -14.45 -7.12 -12.50
C VAL A 189 -15.48 -6.91 -13.63
N LYS A 190 -15.44 -7.74 -14.68
CA LYS A 190 -16.42 -7.68 -15.77
C LYS A 190 -17.84 -8.02 -15.35
N LEU A 191 -18.02 -8.92 -14.37
CA LEU A 191 -19.33 -9.32 -13.87
C LEU A 191 -20.10 -8.14 -13.25
N TYR A 192 -19.40 -7.33 -12.45
CA TYR A 192 -19.97 -6.20 -11.71
C TYR A 192 -20.00 -4.88 -12.51
N GLN A 193 -19.35 -4.82 -13.68
CA GLN A 193 -19.35 -3.65 -14.54
C GLN A 193 -20.75 -3.27 -15.05
N ASN A 194 -21.13 -2.00 -14.89
CA ASN A 194 -22.42 -1.43 -15.31
C ASN A 194 -23.63 -2.17 -14.70
N ARG A 195 -23.53 -2.54 -13.43
CA ARG A 195 -24.58 -3.26 -12.71
C ARG A 195 -25.05 -2.44 -11.52
N ARG A 196 -26.38 -2.29 -11.39
CA ARG A 196 -26.96 -1.65 -10.20
C ARG A 196 -26.78 -2.55 -8.98
N LEU A 197 -26.52 -1.93 -7.82
CA LEU A 197 -26.68 -2.58 -6.52
C LEU A 197 -28.08 -3.20 -6.42
N GLY A 198 -28.15 -4.43 -5.94
CA GLY A 198 -29.41 -5.14 -5.78
C GLY A 198 -29.27 -6.65 -5.86
N PRO A 199 -30.39 -7.39 -5.86
CA PRO A 199 -30.42 -8.84 -5.64
C PRO A 199 -29.90 -9.67 -6.81
N ASN A 200 -29.62 -9.03 -7.96
CA ASN A 200 -29.21 -9.73 -9.18
C ASN A 200 -27.79 -10.31 -9.09
N LEU A 201 -26.94 -9.71 -8.25
CA LEU A 201 -25.58 -10.17 -8.02
C LEU A 201 -25.29 -10.25 -6.52
N PRO A 202 -24.41 -11.16 -6.11
CA PRO A 202 -23.95 -11.24 -4.73
C PRO A 202 -23.40 -9.92 -4.18
N PRO A 203 -23.34 -9.76 -2.84
CA PRO A 203 -22.63 -8.66 -2.24
C PRO A 203 -21.14 -8.67 -2.57
N HIS A 204 -20.61 -7.53 -3.01
CA HIS A 204 -19.21 -7.41 -3.37
C HIS A 204 -18.71 -5.96 -3.36
N ILE A 205 -17.44 -5.75 -3.02
CA ILE A 205 -16.81 -4.42 -3.02
C ILE A 205 -16.80 -3.75 -4.40
N PHE A 206 -16.74 -4.55 -5.47
CA PHE A 206 -16.82 -4.05 -6.85
C PHE A 206 -18.19 -3.42 -7.17
N ALA A 207 -19.27 -3.90 -6.56
CA ALA A 207 -20.59 -3.29 -6.76
C ALA A 207 -20.68 -1.88 -6.13
N VAL A 208 -20.00 -1.69 -4.99
CA VAL A 208 -19.90 -0.37 -4.34
C VAL A 208 -19.09 0.60 -5.20
N ALA A 209 -17.95 0.15 -5.75
CA ALA A 209 -17.16 0.95 -6.70
C ALA A 209 -17.95 1.30 -7.97
N ASP A 210 -18.63 0.33 -8.59
CA ASP A 210 -19.44 0.56 -9.80
C ASP A 210 -20.57 1.56 -9.52
N THR A 211 -21.24 1.45 -8.37
CA THR A 211 -22.29 2.40 -7.97
C THR A 211 -21.73 3.80 -7.77
N ALA A 212 -20.65 3.96 -7.00
CA ALA A 212 -20.03 5.26 -6.78
C ALA A 212 -19.59 5.90 -8.10
N TYR A 213 -18.97 5.12 -9.00
CA TYR A 213 -18.55 5.62 -10.31
C TYR A 213 -19.73 6.09 -11.17
N HIS A 214 -20.83 5.32 -11.23
CA HIS A 214 -22.00 5.72 -12.00
C HIS A 214 -22.76 6.91 -11.37
N CYS A 215 -22.88 6.96 -10.04
CA CYS A 215 -23.44 8.11 -9.33
C CYS A 215 -22.63 9.39 -9.61
N MET A 216 -21.29 9.29 -9.58
CA MET A 216 -20.42 10.42 -9.93
C MET A 216 -20.71 10.96 -11.34
N LEU A 217 -20.81 10.07 -12.33
CA LEU A 217 -21.06 10.47 -13.73
C LEU A 217 -22.48 11.00 -13.96
N LYS A 218 -23.47 10.36 -13.33
CA LYS A 218 -24.88 10.72 -13.49
C LYS A 218 -25.21 12.04 -12.80
N ASP A 219 -24.82 12.17 -11.53
CA ASP A 219 -25.22 13.29 -10.68
C ASP A 219 -24.22 14.47 -10.78
N ARG A 220 -23.09 14.27 -11.45
CA ARG A 220 -21.99 15.22 -11.60
C ARG A 220 -21.51 15.77 -10.25
N LYS A 221 -21.37 14.89 -9.26
CA LYS A 221 -20.93 15.19 -7.91
C LYS A 221 -19.80 14.27 -7.49
N ASN A 222 -18.88 14.81 -6.71
CA ASN A 222 -17.82 14.03 -6.05
C ASN A 222 -18.43 12.96 -5.14
N GLN A 223 -17.77 11.81 -5.09
CA GLN A 223 -18.17 10.69 -4.24
C GLN A 223 -17.08 10.39 -3.23
N CYS A 224 -17.45 9.77 -2.12
CA CYS A 224 -16.52 9.31 -1.10
C CYS A 224 -16.93 7.92 -0.64
N ILE A 225 -15.96 7.01 -0.57
CA ILE A 225 -16.11 5.68 0.00
C ILE A 225 -15.26 5.64 1.27
N VAL A 226 -15.94 5.50 2.40
CA VAL A 226 -15.31 5.44 3.73
C VAL A 226 -15.21 3.97 4.14
N ILE A 227 -13.99 3.51 4.44
CA ILE A 227 -13.73 2.15 4.89
C ILE A 227 -13.32 2.21 6.36
N SER A 228 -14.21 1.74 7.25
CA SER A 228 -13.99 1.71 8.69
C SER A 228 -13.91 0.28 9.22
N GLY A 229 -13.32 0.14 10.42
CA GLY A 229 -13.21 -1.14 11.13
C GLY A 229 -11.95 -1.20 11.99
N GLU A 230 -11.91 -2.16 12.91
CA GLU A 230 -10.79 -2.38 13.83
C GLU A 230 -9.46 -2.69 13.10
N SER A 231 -8.35 -2.59 13.83
CA SER A 231 -7.05 -2.99 13.27
C SER A 231 -7.08 -4.46 12.83
N GLY A 232 -6.60 -4.74 11.60
CA GLY A 232 -6.62 -6.10 11.04
C GLY A 232 -7.95 -6.52 10.40
N SER A 233 -8.98 -5.66 10.34
CA SER A 233 -10.27 -6.00 9.73
C SER A 233 -10.26 -6.14 8.19
N GLY A 234 -9.16 -5.81 7.51
CA GLY A 234 -9.04 -5.88 6.05
C GLY A 234 -9.32 -4.57 5.30
N LYS A 235 -9.22 -3.41 5.98
CA LYS A 235 -9.39 -2.08 5.36
C LYS A 235 -8.43 -1.85 4.19
N THR A 236 -7.13 -2.02 4.42
CA THR A 236 -6.07 -1.82 3.42
C THR A 236 -6.27 -2.68 2.18
N GLU A 237 -6.60 -3.96 2.35
CA GLU A 237 -6.90 -4.88 1.24
C GLU A 237 -8.15 -4.44 0.48
N SER A 238 -9.21 -4.06 1.20
CA SER A 238 -10.44 -3.54 0.61
C SER A 238 -10.19 -2.27 -0.21
N THR A 239 -9.38 -1.34 0.31
CA THR A 239 -8.94 -0.13 -0.41
C THR A 239 -8.24 -0.50 -1.72
N ASN A 240 -7.32 -1.46 -1.69
CA ASN A 240 -6.56 -1.89 -2.86
C ASN A 240 -7.48 -2.52 -3.93
N PHE A 241 -8.40 -3.41 -3.55
CA PHE A 241 -9.39 -3.98 -4.46
C PHE A 241 -10.33 -2.93 -5.05
N LEU A 242 -10.76 -1.97 -4.24
CA LEU A 242 -11.63 -0.87 -4.66
C LEU A 242 -10.93 0.00 -5.72
N LEU A 243 -9.70 0.43 -5.45
CA LEU A 243 -8.90 1.24 -6.38
C LEU A 243 -8.61 0.51 -7.70
N HIS A 244 -8.33 -0.79 -7.63
CA HIS A 244 -8.17 -1.63 -8.82
C HIS A 244 -9.45 -1.66 -9.67
N HIS A 245 -10.63 -1.76 -9.05
CA HIS A 245 -11.89 -1.73 -9.79
C HIS A 245 -12.21 -0.35 -10.37
N LEU A 246 -12.00 0.71 -9.59
CA LEU A 246 -12.21 2.10 -9.99
C LEU A 246 -11.33 2.51 -11.18
N THR A 247 -10.09 2.01 -11.25
CA THR A 247 -9.21 2.22 -12.40
C THR A 247 -9.62 1.36 -13.60
N ALA A 248 -10.06 0.12 -13.39
CA ALA A 248 -10.56 -0.74 -14.46
C ALA A 248 -11.85 -0.23 -15.12
N LEU A 249 -12.75 0.42 -14.37
CA LEU A 249 -13.99 1.01 -14.91
C LEU A 249 -13.74 2.15 -15.91
N SER A 250 -12.60 2.83 -15.78
CA SER A 250 -12.17 3.89 -16.70
C SER A 250 -11.63 3.35 -18.05
N GLN A 251 -11.29 2.07 -18.12
CA GLN A 251 -10.66 1.45 -19.30
C GLN A 251 -11.69 1.12 -20.40
N LYS A 252 -12.22 2.14 -21.09
CA LYS A 252 -12.98 1.95 -22.33
C LYS A 252 -12.05 1.59 -23.50
N GLY A 253 -11.52 0.37 -23.51
CA GLY A 253 -10.88 -0.26 -24.68
C GLY A 253 -9.46 0.18 -25.03
N SER A 254 -8.82 1.02 -24.22
CA SER A 254 -7.38 1.32 -24.33
C SER A 254 -6.64 0.59 -23.22
N HIS A 255 -5.53 -0.08 -23.54
CA HIS A 255 -4.61 -0.62 -22.55
C HIS A 255 -4.27 0.49 -21.55
N GLY A 256 -4.42 0.20 -20.24
CA GLY A 256 -4.41 1.20 -19.17
C GLY A 256 -3.31 2.25 -19.34
N SER A 257 -3.65 3.51 -19.09
CA SER A 257 -2.66 4.58 -19.15
C SER A 257 -1.59 4.35 -18.08
N GLY A 258 -0.43 4.98 -18.22
CA GLY A 258 0.63 4.87 -17.20
C GLY A 258 0.16 5.29 -15.80
N VAL A 259 -0.84 6.17 -15.72
CA VAL A 259 -1.37 6.70 -14.45
C VAL A 259 -2.05 5.61 -13.61
N GLU A 260 -2.85 4.72 -14.21
CA GLU A 260 -3.52 3.63 -13.47
C GLU A 260 -2.50 2.67 -12.86
N GLN A 261 -1.44 2.32 -13.60
CA GLN A 261 -0.37 1.48 -13.07
C GLN A 261 0.37 2.20 -11.93
N THR A 262 0.65 3.49 -12.07
CA THR A 262 1.28 4.29 -11.01
C THR A 262 0.41 4.36 -9.75
N ILE A 263 -0.93 4.46 -9.87
CA ILE A 263 -1.85 4.41 -8.72
C ILE A 263 -1.69 3.10 -7.94
N LEU A 264 -1.65 1.96 -8.65
CA LEU A 264 -1.52 0.65 -8.03
C LEU A 264 -0.12 0.42 -7.45
N SER A 265 0.94 0.89 -8.12
CA SER A 265 2.33 0.79 -7.66
C SER A 265 2.65 1.71 -6.48
N ALA A 266 1.86 2.76 -6.23
CA ALA A 266 2.04 3.63 -5.08
C ALA A 266 1.73 2.95 -3.74
N GLY A 267 0.82 1.98 -3.71
CA GLY A 267 0.42 1.23 -2.51
C GLY A 267 1.60 0.59 -1.78
N PRO A 268 2.35 -0.32 -2.42
CA PRO A 268 3.51 -0.99 -1.81
C PRO A 268 4.57 -0.02 -1.27
N VAL A 269 4.79 1.12 -1.93
CA VAL A 269 5.72 2.15 -1.46
C VAL A 269 5.22 2.77 -0.17
N LEU A 270 3.95 3.17 -0.11
CA LEU A 270 3.39 3.77 1.11
C LEU A 270 3.28 2.76 2.25
N GLU A 271 2.99 1.50 1.96
CA GLU A 271 2.89 0.44 2.96
C GLU A 271 4.26 0.10 3.56
N ALA A 272 5.33 0.01 2.76
CA ALA A 272 6.66 -0.29 3.30
C ALA A 272 7.15 0.77 4.32
N PHE A 273 6.84 2.04 4.09
CA PHE A 273 7.25 3.16 4.95
C PHE A 273 6.19 3.61 5.96
N GLY A 274 4.97 3.11 5.83
CA GLY A 274 3.83 3.56 6.62
C GLY A 274 3.23 2.46 7.47
N ASN A 275 3.56 1.19 7.23
CA ASN A 275 3.03 0.05 7.97
C ASN A 275 4.11 -0.61 8.83
N ALA A 276 3.65 -1.23 9.91
CA ALA A 276 4.48 -1.97 10.85
C ALA A 276 3.73 -3.16 11.47
N LYS A 277 4.48 -4.08 12.07
CA LYS A 277 3.91 -5.13 12.92
C LYS A 277 3.48 -4.54 14.26
N THR A 278 2.25 -4.81 14.65
CA THR A 278 1.67 -4.55 15.97
C THR A 278 1.26 -5.86 16.64
N ALA A 279 0.81 -5.82 17.89
CA ALA A 279 0.33 -7.01 18.61
C ALA A 279 -0.84 -7.74 17.89
N HIS A 280 -1.69 -7.02 17.17
CA HIS A 280 -2.93 -7.54 16.57
C HIS A 280 -2.87 -7.70 15.05
N ASN A 281 -1.90 -7.06 14.39
CA ASN A 281 -1.80 -7.06 12.93
C ASN A 281 -0.34 -6.96 12.48
N ASN A 282 0.07 -7.87 11.58
CA ASN A 282 1.42 -7.93 11.03
C ASN A 282 1.73 -6.83 10.01
N ASN A 283 0.71 -6.25 9.37
CA ASN A 283 0.82 -5.17 8.38
C ASN A 283 -0.12 -4.02 8.78
N SER A 284 0.06 -3.49 9.99
CA SER A 284 -0.79 -2.42 10.54
C SER A 284 -0.40 -1.08 9.95
N SER A 285 -1.32 -0.39 9.28
CA SER A 285 -1.09 0.97 8.80
C SER A 285 -0.92 1.92 9.99
N ARG A 286 0.25 2.58 10.04
CA ARG A 286 0.62 3.56 11.06
C ARG A 286 0.53 5.01 10.56
N PHE A 287 -0.28 5.21 9.51
CA PHE A 287 -0.73 6.49 8.98
C PHE A 287 -2.12 6.30 8.33
N GLY A 288 -2.95 7.33 8.33
CA GLY A 288 -4.19 7.37 7.58
C GLY A 288 -3.93 7.83 6.15
N LYS A 289 -4.67 7.27 5.17
CA LYS A 289 -4.55 7.63 3.77
C LYS A 289 -5.92 7.97 3.18
N PHE A 290 -5.97 9.10 2.47
CA PHE A 290 -7.09 9.45 1.62
C PHE A 290 -6.58 9.49 0.18
N ILE A 291 -7.15 8.65 -0.66
CA ILE A 291 -6.78 8.54 -2.08
C ILE A 291 -7.94 9.08 -2.89
N GLN A 292 -7.73 10.22 -3.54
CA GLN A 292 -8.69 10.84 -4.43
C GLN A 292 -8.35 10.50 -5.88
N VAL A 293 -9.20 9.73 -6.54
CA VAL A 293 -9.08 9.45 -7.98
C VAL A 293 -9.88 10.50 -8.73
N ASN A 294 -9.22 11.24 -9.62
CA ASN A 294 -9.82 12.32 -10.41
C ASN A 294 -10.20 11.80 -11.79
N TYR A 295 -11.41 12.11 -12.25
CA TYR A 295 -11.97 11.64 -13.51
C TYR A 295 -12.37 12.81 -14.39
N LYS A 296 -12.11 12.70 -15.69
CA LYS A 296 -12.66 13.62 -16.69
C LYS A 296 -14.17 13.44 -16.81
N GLU A 297 -14.88 14.42 -17.36
CA GLU A 297 -16.35 14.39 -17.51
C GLU A 297 -16.89 13.12 -18.21
N TYR A 298 -16.11 12.54 -19.12
CA TYR A 298 -16.46 11.34 -19.86
C TYR A 298 -16.06 10.02 -19.18
N GLY A 299 -15.55 10.09 -17.93
CA GLY A 299 -15.28 8.96 -17.04
C GLY A 299 -13.88 8.35 -17.11
N MET A 300 -12.95 8.92 -17.88
CA MET A 300 -11.55 8.46 -17.85
C MET A 300 -10.78 9.05 -16.65
N VAL A 301 -9.93 8.23 -16.04
CA VAL A 301 -8.98 8.66 -15.01
C VAL A 301 -8.07 9.75 -15.57
N HIS A 302 -8.03 10.88 -14.87
CA HIS A 302 -7.16 12.01 -15.16
C HIS A 302 -5.86 11.96 -14.34
N GLY A 303 -5.97 11.49 -13.10
CA GLY A 303 -4.89 11.50 -12.11
C GLY A 303 -5.41 11.04 -10.76
N ALA A 304 -4.52 10.99 -9.77
CA ALA A 304 -4.90 10.77 -8.39
C ALA A 304 -4.11 11.67 -7.44
N VAL A 305 -4.64 11.88 -6.24
CA VAL A 305 -3.99 12.60 -5.15
C VAL A 305 -4.06 11.75 -3.90
N VAL A 306 -2.92 11.55 -3.25
CA VAL A 306 -2.79 10.90 -1.96
C VAL A 306 -2.55 11.95 -0.90
N GLN A 307 -3.42 11.97 0.11
CA GLN A 307 -3.24 12.75 1.33
C GLN A 307 -2.96 11.79 2.48
N LYS A 308 -1.94 12.09 3.28
CA LYS A 308 -1.61 11.32 4.47
C LYS A 308 -2.05 12.04 5.74
N TYR A 309 -2.35 11.27 6.77
CA TYR A 309 -2.78 11.76 8.08
C TYR A 309 -2.03 11.02 9.18
N LEU A 310 -1.60 11.75 10.22
CA LEU A 310 -1.11 11.20 11.49
C LEU A 310 -0.13 10.01 11.36
N LEU A 311 1.02 10.22 10.71
CA LEU A 311 2.11 9.23 10.77
C LEU A 311 2.58 9.08 12.23
N GLU A 312 2.59 7.85 12.76
CA GLU A 312 3.07 7.53 14.11
C GLU A 312 4.60 7.64 14.19
N LYS A 313 5.11 8.86 14.33
CA LYS A 313 6.57 9.12 14.39
C LYS A 313 7.23 8.49 15.62
N SER A 314 6.53 8.38 16.74
CA SER A 314 7.06 7.79 17.99
C SER A 314 7.54 6.35 17.79
N ARG A 315 6.93 5.59 16.86
CA ARG A 315 7.34 4.23 16.50
C ARG A 315 8.80 4.11 16.07
N ILE A 316 9.42 5.19 15.59
CA ILE A 316 10.85 5.20 15.23
C ILE A 316 11.73 4.88 16.44
N CYS A 317 11.43 5.46 17.60
CA CYS A 317 12.29 5.40 18.79
C CYS A 317 11.83 4.36 19.82
N THR A 318 10.53 4.03 19.81
CA THR A 318 9.86 3.18 20.80
C THR A 318 8.88 2.24 20.14
N GLN A 319 8.91 0.95 20.50
CA GLN A 319 7.97 -0.07 20.04
C GLN A 319 7.49 -0.89 21.23
N GLY A 320 6.24 -1.39 21.17
CA GLY A 320 5.73 -2.35 22.14
C GLY A 320 6.47 -3.69 22.09
N ARG A 321 6.32 -4.52 23.12
CA ARG A 321 6.84 -5.90 23.10
C ARG A 321 6.21 -6.66 21.94
N ASN A 322 7.01 -7.47 21.24
CA ASN A 322 6.61 -8.23 20.04
C ASN A 322 6.13 -7.38 18.84
N GLU A 323 6.23 -6.06 18.89
CA GLU A 323 6.00 -5.18 17.76
C GLU A 323 7.26 -4.97 16.93
N ARG A 324 7.14 -4.33 15.77
CA ARG A 324 8.29 -3.90 14.97
C ARG A 324 8.25 -2.40 14.69
N ASN A 325 9.40 -1.91 14.26
CA ASN A 325 9.47 -0.64 13.55
C ASN A 325 8.87 -0.77 12.14
N TYR A 326 8.89 0.29 11.34
CA TYR A 326 8.37 0.25 9.96
C TYR A 326 9.07 -0.81 9.10
N HIS A 327 8.31 -1.46 8.21
CA HIS A 327 8.79 -2.59 7.42
C HIS A 327 10.04 -2.27 6.60
N VAL A 328 10.14 -1.05 6.05
CA VAL A 328 11.25 -0.61 5.22
C VAL A 328 12.62 -0.76 5.88
N PHE A 329 12.72 -0.65 7.22
CA PHE A 329 14.00 -0.88 7.90
C PHE A 329 14.45 -2.33 7.75
N TYR A 330 13.55 -3.29 7.95
CA TYR A 330 13.86 -4.71 7.85
C TYR A 330 14.09 -5.12 6.39
N TYR A 331 13.29 -4.59 5.45
CA TYR A 331 13.50 -4.80 4.01
C TYR A 331 14.89 -4.33 3.58
N LEU A 332 15.31 -3.14 4.03
CA LEU A 332 16.62 -2.59 3.70
C LEU A 332 17.77 -3.44 4.29
N LEU A 333 17.65 -3.89 5.53
CA LEU A 333 18.71 -4.66 6.18
C LEU A 333 18.88 -6.06 5.58
N GLU A 334 17.78 -6.74 5.25
CA GLU A 334 17.83 -8.08 4.68
C GLU A 334 18.09 -8.05 3.17
N GLY A 335 17.34 -7.24 2.42
CA GLY A 335 17.33 -7.25 0.96
C GLY A 335 18.42 -6.44 0.27
N ALA A 336 19.14 -5.54 0.97
CA ALA A 336 20.24 -4.80 0.36
C ALA A 336 21.39 -5.73 -0.07
N ASP A 337 21.95 -5.47 -1.25
CA ASP A 337 23.11 -6.20 -1.74
C ASP A 337 24.39 -5.84 -0.95
N THR A 338 25.47 -6.59 -1.15
CA THR A 338 26.73 -6.38 -0.42
C THR A 338 27.31 -4.97 -0.62
N GLN A 339 27.14 -4.39 -1.81
CA GLN A 339 27.64 -3.06 -2.13
C GLN A 339 26.79 -1.98 -1.44
N GLU A 340 25.47 -2.10 -1.50
CA GLU A 340 24.51 -1.25 -0.79
C GLU A 340 24.75 -1.31 0.73
N LYS A 341 24.94 -2.51 1.29
CA LYS A 341 25.26 -2.71 2.73
C LYS A 341 26.53 -1.99 3.14
N GLN A 342 27.58 -2.01 2.32
CA GLN A 342 28.82 -1.28 2.59
C GLN A 342 28.64 0.24 2.49
N LEU A 343 28.01 0.73 1.42
CA LEU A 343 27.79 2.15 1.18
C LEU A 343 26.86 2.80 2.22
N LEU A 344 25.90 2.05 2.72
CA LEU A 344 24.93 2.51 3.71
C LEU A 344 25.33 2.16 5.14
N HIS A 345 26.50 1.55 5.36
CA HIS A 345 26.97 1.10 6.67
C HIS A 345 25.97 0.22 7.43
N LEU A 346 25.28 -0.68 6.72
CA LEU A 346 24.24 -1.52 7.29
C LEU A 346 24.83 -2.64 8.16
N LYS A 347 24.18 -2.90 9.29
CA LYS A 347 24.47 -3.97 10.25
C LYS A 347 23.24 -4.85 10.46
N SER A 348 23.36 -5.88 11.28
CA SER A 348 22.22 -6.72 11.63
C SER A 348 21.17 -5.95 12.45
N PRO A 349 19.89 -6.33 12.41
CA PRO A 349 18.82 -5.62 13.12
C PRO A 349 19.04 -5.48 14.63
N ASP A 350 19.63 -6.47 15.29
CA ASP A 350 19.92 -6.49 16.74
C ASP A 350 20.96 -5.44 17.16
N TRP A 351 21.79 -4.98 16.23
CA TRP A 351 22.79 -3.95 16.49
C TRP A 351 22.16 -2.56 16.66
N TYR A 352 20.99 -2.31 16.06
CA TYR A 352 20.35 -0.99 16.10
C TYR A 352 19.41 -0.84 17.29
N ASN A 353 19.64 0.19 18.11
CA ASN A 353 18.82 0.51 19.29
C ASN A 353 17.35 0.80 18.96
N TYR A 354 17.04 1.22 17.73
CA TYR A 354 15.67 1.46 17.29
C TYR A 354 14.94 0.21 16.77
N LEU A 355 15.63 -0.93 16.69
CA LEU A 355 15.06 -2.20 16.22
C LEU A 355 15.14 -3.31 17.28
N ASN A 356 16.06 -3.22 18.24
CA ASN A 356 16.36 -4.31 19.18
C ASN A 356 15.56 -4.32 20.50
N LYS A 357 14.68 -3.34 20.72
CA LYS A 357 13.95 -3.19 21.98
C LYS A 357 12.72 -4.09 22.11
N SER A 358 12.10 -4.48 21.00
CA SER A 358 10.83 -5.23 21.02
C SER A 358 10.99 -6.74 21.15
N GLY A 359 12.19 -7.26 20.86
CA GLY A 359 12.47 -8.69 20.79
C GLY A 359 11.94 -9.38 19.53
N CYS A 360 11.42 -8.64 18.55
CA CYS A 360 10.88 -9.17 17.30
C CYS A 360 11.59 -8.58 16.08
N TYR A 361 12.27 -9.45 15.32
CA TYR A 361 13.06 -9.04 14.16
C TYR A 361 12.43 -9.51 12.83
N SER A 362 11.97 -10.76 12.77
CA SER A 362 11.35 -11.35 11.58
C SER A 362 9.82 -11.43 11.66
N LEU A 363 9.18 -11.60 10.51
CA LEU A 363 7.79 -12.01 10.38
C LEU A 363 7.70 -13.43 9.80
N ASP A 364 6.78 -14.22 10.34
CA ASP A 364 6.52 -15.57 9.83
C ASP A 364 5.96 -15.50 8.41
N ASN A 365 6.49 -16.33 7.51
CA ASN A 365 6.07 -16.47 6.11
C ASN A 365 6.23 -15.20 5.25
N ILE A 366 7.11 -14.27 5.62
CA ILE A 366 7.44 -13.11 4.78
C ILE A 366 8.93 -13.16 4.42
N ASP A 367 9.22 -13.16 3.12
CA ASP A 367 10.57 -12.99 2.60
C ASP A 367 10.87 -11.49 2.46
N GLU A 368 11.62 -10.96 3.42
CA GLU A 368 11.96 -9.53 3.49
C GLU A 368 12.89 -9.08 2.35
N SER A 369 13.66 -10.01 1.77
CA SER A 369 14.51 -9.74 0.61
C SER A 369 13.70 -9.61 -0.67
N TYR A 370 12.72 -10.51 -0.85
CA TYR A 370 11.76 -10.40 -1.93
C TYR A 370 10.93 -9.11 -1.82
N GLU A 371 10.45 -8.79 -0.62
CA GLU A 371 9.70 -7.56 -0.37
C GLU A 371 10.51 -6.29 -0.65
N PHE A 372 11.82 -6.28 -0.35
CA PHE A 372 12.70 -5.19 -0.73
C PHE A 372 12.84 -5.05 -2.26
N SER A 373 12.97 -6.17 -2.97
CA SER A 373 13.03 -6.17 -4.44
C SER A 373 11.73 -5.63 -5.04
N ARG A 374 10.57 -6.07 -4.52
CA ARG A 374 9.25 -5.56 -4.90
C ARG A 374 9.10 -4.07 -4.61
N LEU A 375 9.64 -3.60 -3.49
CA LEU A 375 9.67 -2.18 -3.14
C LEU A 375 10.47 -1.37 -4.16
N LYS A 376 11.70 -1.80 -4.50
CA LYS A 376 12.53 -1.10 -5.51
C LYS A 376 11.83 -1.01 -6.86
N GLN A 377 11.21 -2.10 -7.33
CA GLN A 377 10.43 -2.10 -8.56
C GLN A 377 9.24 -1.12 -8.49
N SER A 378 8.49 -1.14 -7.38
CA SER A 378 7.35 -0.23 -7.18
C SER A 378 7.79 1.23 -7.14
N MET A 379 8.94 1.52 -6.51
CA MET A 379 9.55 2.84 -6.50
C MET A 379 9.91 3.31 -7.92
N GLU A 380 10.48 2.45 -8.76
CA GLU A 380 10.78 2.80 -10.17
C GLU A 380 9.52 3.17 -10.95
N MET A 381 8.44 2.38 -10.81
CA MET A 381 7.15 2.63 -11.46
C MET A 381 6.49 3.96 -11.03
N VAL A 382 6.82 4.43 -9.82
CA VAL A 382 6.34 5.70 -9.27
C VAL A 382 7.37 6.84 -9.47
N GLY A 383 8.36 6.65 -10.34
CA GLY A 383 9.27 7.71 -10.75
C GLY A 383 10.44 7.99 -9.79
N PHE A 384 10.75 7.06 -8.90
CA PHE A 384 11.99 7.08 -8.12
C PHE A 384 13.13 6.48 -8.94
N THR A 385 13.92 7.36 -9.54
CA THR A 385 15.20 7.00 -10.18
C THR A 385 16.14 6.31 -9.18
N ALA A 386 17.10 5.51 -9.65
CA ALA A 386 18.12 4.88 -8.80
C ALA A 386 18.86 5.86 -7.88
N GLU A 387 19.11 7.10 -8.31
CA GLU A 387 19.72 8.13 -7.46
C GLU A 387 18.82 8.55 -6.30
N LYS A 388 17.53 8.81 -6.58
CA LYS A 388 16.51 9.11 -5.56
C LYS A 388 16.39 7.97 -4.54
N GLN A 389 16.37 6.72 -5.01
CA GLN A 389 16.33 5.54 -4.13
C GLN A 389 17.56 5.50 -3.21
N ARG A 390 18.76 5.69 -3.77
CA ARG A 390 20.00 5.71 -3.00
C ARG A 390 19.97 6.77 -1.90
N ARG A 391 19.59 8.01 -2.24
CA ARG A 391 19.46 9.11 -1.26
C ARG A 391 18.44 8.79 -0.17
N LEU A 392 17.30 8.21 -0.55
CA LEU A 392 16.28 7.77 0.40
C LEU A 392 16.84 6.71 1.37
N PHE A 393 17.55 5.70 0.87
CA PHE A 393 18.10 4.64 1.71
C PHE A 393 19.24 5.17 2.61
N SER A 394 20.00 6.17 2.15
CA SER A 394 20.95 6.89 3.00
C SER A 394 20.29 7.60 4.18
N VAL A 395 19.13 8.24 3.98
CA VAL A 395 18.37 8.85 5.08
C VAL A 395 17.85 7.78 6.06
N LEU A 396 17.34 6.65 5.57
CA LEU A 396 16.90 5.55 6.44
C LEU A 396 18.04 4.99 7.29
N SER A 397 19.21 4.74 6.70
CA SER A 397 20.39 4.30 7.45
C SER A 397 20.81 5.33 8.49
N ALA A 398 20.81 6.62 8.14
CA ALA A 398 21.10 7.69 9.10
C ALA A 398 20.11 7.73 10.28
N VAL A 399 18.81 7.47 10.03
CA VAL A 399 17.79 7.35 11.10
C VAL A 399 18.11 6.18 12.03
N LEU A 400 18.52 5.02 11.50
CA LEU A 400 18.92 3.88 12.33
C LEU A 400 20.17 4.16 13.15
N LEU A 401 21.20 4.74 12.53
CA LEU A 401 22.47 5.09 13.19
C LEU A 401 22.27 6.15 14.27
N LEU A 402 21.33 7.09 14.11
CA LEU A 402 20.99 8.06 15.15
C LEU A 402 20.62 7.37 16.46
N GLY A 403 19.88 6.26 16.43
CA GLY A 403 19.52 5.52 17.64
C GLY A 403 20.71 4.97 18.42
N ASN A 404 21.84 4.79 17.75
CA ASN A 404 23.08 4.26 18.32
C ASN A 404 24.03 5.35 18.83
N VAL A 405 23.69 6.64 18.68
CA VAL A 405 24.46 7.72 19.31
C VAL A 405 24.29 7.67 20.82
N GLU A 406 25.41 7.52 21.53
CA GLU A 406 25.52 7.49 22.98
C GLU A 406 26.12 8.79 23.50
N PHE A 407 25.67 9.20 24.69
CA PHE A 407 26.13 10.41 25.37
C PHE A 407 26.86 10.06 26.65
N GLN A 408 27.83 10.89 27.02
CA GLN A 408 28.57 10.80 28.28
C GLN A 408 28.73 12.20 28.90
N PRO A 409 28.84 12.31 30.24
CA PRO A 409 29.17 13.58 30.88
C PRO A 409 30.51 14.14 30.39
N ARG A 410 30.61 15.46 30.25
CA ARG A 410 31.86 16.09 29.83
C ARG A 410 32.89 16.03 30.96
N LYS A 411 34.09 15.49 30.68
CA LYS A 411 35.20 15.45 31.65
C LYS A 411 35.94 16.79 31.69
N LEU A 412 35.37 17.82 32.34
CA LEU A 412 36.10 19.06 32.64
C LEU A 412 35.81 19.59 34.07
N ALA A 413 36.77 19.30 34.95
CA ALA A 413 37.37 20.06 36.07
C ALA A 413 36.59 20.98 37.04
N TYR A 414 35.33 21.35 36.83
CA TYR A 414 34.58 22.17 37.79
C TYR A 414 33.29 21.48 38.21
N HIS A 415 33.14 21.29 39.53
CA HIS A 415 32.02 20.64 40.18
C HIS A 415 30.72 21.45 40.02
N HIS A 416 30.10 21.47 38.82
CA HIS A 416 28.67 21.75 38.58
C HIS A 416 28.22 21.76 37.10
N ASP A 417 29.08 21.44 36.11
CA ASP A 417 28.62 21.40 34.70
C ASP A 417 28.06 20.02 34.32
N GLU A 418 26.73 19.92 34.20
CA GLU A 418 26.01 18.70 33.79
C GLU A 418 25.96 18.51 32.26
N ALA A 419 26.75 19.28 31.50
CA ALA A 419 26.81 19.19 30.05
C ALA A 419 27.28 17.81 29.57
N VAL A 420 26.70 17.36 28.46
CA VAL A 420 27.06 16.09 27.83
C VAL A 420 27.90 16.27 26.56
N ALA A 421 28.69 15.24 26.26
CA ALA A 421 29.38 15.07 25.00
C ALA A 421 28.98 13.73 24.38
N VAL A 422 29.15 13.59 23.06
CA VAL A 422 28.96 12.30 22.37
C VAL A 422 30.09 11.35 22.77
N LYS A 423 29.74 10.12 23.16
CA LYS A 423 30.69 9.08 23.55
C LYS A 423 31.34 8.39 22.35
N ASN A 424 30.56 8.20 21.28
CA ASN A 424 30.93 7.49 20.05
C ASN A 424 30.85 8.42 18.81
N PRO A 425 31.77 9.40 18.67
CA PRO A 425 31.76 10.38 17.58
C PRO A 425 31.92 9.76 16.18
N GLU A 426 32.43 8.54 16.08
CA GLU A 426 32.53 7.76 14.85
C GLU A 426 31.16 7.47 14.24
N ILE A 427 30.13 7.19 15.05
CA ILE A 427 28.77 6.99 14.54
C ILE A 427 28.22 8.29 13.95
N VAL A 428 28.52 9.43 14.59
CA VAL A 428 28.13 10.75 14.09
C VAL A 428 28.85 11.07 12.78
N ALA A 429 30.09 10.62 12.59
CA ALA A 429 30.81 10.77 11.31
C ALA A 429 30.09 10.02 10.18
N LEU A 430 29.65 8.78 10.42
CA LEU A 430 28.89 8.00 9.42
C LEU A 430 27.56 8.69 9.06
N ILE A 431 26.82 9.18 10.05
CA ILE A 431 25.57 9.93 9.82
C ILE A 431 25.85 11.20 9.00
N SER A 432 26.94 11.90 9.31
CA SER A 432 27.37 13.09 8.60
C SER A 432 27.66 12.82 7.13
N GLU A 433 28.30 11.68 6.83
CA GLU A 433 28.60 11.24 5.48
C GLU A 433 27.33 10.89 4.69
N LEU A 434 26.39 10.18 5.30
CA LEU A 434 25.13 9.77 4.67
C LEU A 434 24.23 10.97 4.37
N LEU A 435 24.11 11.91 5.31
CA LEU A 435 23.28 13.11 5.17
C LEU A 435 23.98 14.26 4.43
N LYS A 436 25.28 14.11 4.12
CA LYS A 436 26.13 15.15 3.50
C LYS A 436 26.12 16.47 4.27
N VAL A 437 26.18 16.38 5.60
CA VAL A 437 26.28 17.52 6.51
C VAL A 437 27.68 17.60 7.12
N LYS A 438 28.01 18.71 7.81
CA LYS A 438 29.28 18.84 8.54
C LYS A 438 29.17 18.16 9.91
N GLN A 439 30.14 17.32 10.24
CA GLN A 439 30.14 16.54 11.49
C GLN A 439 30.09 17.45 12.73
N GLU A 440 30.86 18.54 12.72
CA GLU A 440 30.88 19.52 13.81
C GLU A 440 29.50 20.13 14.08
N THR A 441 28.75 20.43 13.01
CA THR A 441 27.40 20.99 13.12
C THR A 441 26.42 19.97 13.71
N LEU A 442 26.54 18.70 13.30
CA LEU A 442 25.70 17.62 13.83
C LEU A 442 26.02 17.32 15.31
N LEU A 443 27.31 17.29 15.68
CA LEU A 443 27.73 17.14 17.08
C LEU A 443 27.19 18.28 17.96
N GLN A 444 27.27 19.52 17.50
CA GLN A 444 26.70 20.67 18.20
C GLN A 444 25.18 20.54 18.33
N ALA A 445 24.47 20.17 17.27
CA ALA A 445 23.02 20.00 17.30
C ALA A 445 22.54 18.89 18.25
N LEU A 446 23.37 17.86 18.47
CA LEU A 446 23.09 16.76 19.39
C LEU A 446 23.44 17.08 20.86
N THR A 447 24.22 18.13 21.12
CA THR A 447 24.73 18.45 22.46
C THR A 447 24.35 19.84 22.98
N ALA A 448 23.81 20.71 22.13
CA ALA A 448 23.41 22.06 22.51
C ALA A 448 22.29 22.62 21.60
N LYS A 449 21.55 23.61 22.13
CA LYS A 449 20.63 24.47 21.36
C LYS A 449 21.10 25.91 21.32
N LYS A 450 20.76 26.62 20.24
CA LYS A 450 20.92 28.07 20.12
C LYS A 450 19.59 28.74 20.47
N ALA A 451 19.59 29.59 21.49
CA ALA A 451 18.43 30.39 21.88
C ALA A 451 18.71 31.87 21.63
N LYS A 452 17.73 32.59 21.06
CA LYS A 452 17.80 34.05 20.92
C LYS A 452 17.04 34.68 22.08
N ALA A 453 17.72 35.48 22.89
CA ALA A 453 17.12 36.25 23.99
C ALA A 453 17.58 37.70 23.88
N SER A 454 16.65 38.65 23.81
CA SER A 454 16.93 40.10 23.80
C SER A 454 17.99 40.57 22.78
N GLY A 455 18.05 39.94 21.60
CA GLY A 455 19.00 40.27 20.53
C GLY A 455 20.33 39.49 20.58
N GLU A 456 20.64 38.81 21.67
CA GLU A 456 21.83 37.96 21.80
C GLU A 456 21.51 36.48 21.50
N THR A 457 22.49 35.76 20.95
CA THR A 457 22.38 34.31 20.70
C THR A 457 23.17 33.55 21.74
N LEU A 458 22.48 32.86 22.64
CA LEU A 458 23.04 32.04 23.70
C LEU A 458 23.11 30.58 23.25
N ILE A 459 24.22 29.90 23.56
CA ILE A 459 24.37 28.45 23.36
C ILE A 459 24.08 27.78 24.70
N ILE A 460 23.05 26.95 24.74
CA ILE A 460 22.63 26.21 25.93
C ILE A 460 23.00 24.74 25.70
N ASN A 461 23.95 24.23 26.50
CA ASN A 461 24.34 22.83 26.45
C ASN A 461 23.25 21.95 27.05
N TYR A 462 23.05 20.77 26.46
CA TYR A 462 22.07 19.81 26.94
C TYR A 462 22.57 19.01 28.14
N ARG A 463 21.62 18.66 29.01
CA ARG A 463 21.74 17.55 29.95
C ARG A 463 21.49 16.21 29.25
N LEU A 464 21.82 15.11 29.90
CA LEU A 464 21.67 13.76 29.33
C LEU A 464 20.23 13.48 28.81
N PRO A 465 19.14 13.74 29.57
CA PRO A 465 17.78 13.49 29.07
C PRO A 465 17.43 14.37 27.87
N GLU A 466 17.89 15.62 27.85
CA GLU A 466 17.64 16.57 26.76
C GLU A 466 18.36 16.16 25.47
N ALA A 467 19.60 15.66 25.58
CA ALA A 467 20.36 15.18 24.44
C ALA A 467 19.74 13.92 23.81
N ILE A 468 19.27 12.99 24.66
CA ILE A 468 18.52 11.80 24.21
C ILE A 468 17.22 12.23 23.51
N ALA A 469 16.45 13.13 24.13
CA ALA A 469 15.21 13.64 23.55
C ALA A 469 15.47 14.37 22.22
N SER A 470 16.55 15.15 22.11
CA SER A 470 16.94 15.87 20.90
C SER A 470 17.34 14.90 19.77
N ARG A 471 18.10 13.85 20.08
CA ARG A 471 18.45 12.77 19.13
C ARG A 471 17.20 12.06 18.60
N ASP A 472 16.29 11.68 19.51
CA ASP A 472 15.05 11.00 19.16
C ASP A 472 14.12 11.92 18.34
N ALA A 473 14.02 13.19 18.73
CA ALA A 473 13.30 14.21 17.96
C ALA A 473 13.88 14.37 16.54
N MET A 474 15.20 14.39 16.39
CA MET A 474 15.86 14.46 15.09
C MET A 474 15.54 13.23 14.22
N ALA A 475 15.58 12.02 14.79
CA ALA A 475 15.23 10.79 14.08
C ALA A 475 13.76 10.80 13.60
N LYS A 476 12.83 11.19 14.48
CA LYS A 476 11.40 11.38 14.17
C LYS A 476 11.17 12.41 13.07
N CYS A 477 11.89 13.54 13.12
CA CYS A 477 11.78 14.61 12.13
C CYS A 477 12.31 14.17 10.77
N LEU A 478 13.47 13.51 10.71
CA LEU A 478 14.05 13.00 9.47
C LEU A 478 13.13 11.97 8.82
N TYR A 479 12.62 11.00 9.59
CA TYR A 479 11.69 10.01 9.06
C TYR A 479 10.37 10.63 8.60
N GLY A 480 9.80 11.54 9.40
CA GLY A 480 8.59 12.26 9.06
C GLY A 480 8.72 13.03 7.74
N ALA A 481 9.81 13.81 7.61
CA ALA A 481 10.12 14.58 6.41
C ALA A 481 10.40 13.68 5.19
N LEU A 482 11.06 12.53 5.40
CA LEU A 482 11.25 11.54 4.34
C LEU A 482 9.91 10.99 3.85
N PHE A 483 9.00 10.66 4.77
CA PHE A 483 7.67 10.17 4.41
C PHE A 483 6.82 11.26 3.72
N ASP A 484 6.88 12.51 4.19
CA ASP A 484 6.30 13.67 3.50
C ASP A 484 6.80 13.77 2.05
N TRP A 485 8.12 13.65 1.86
CA TRP A 485 8.75 13.70 0.55
C TRP A 485 8.35 12.52 -0.35
N ILE A 486 8.23 11.31 0.21
CA ILE A 486 7.74 10.13 -0.54
C ILE A 486 6.32 10.39 -1.05
N VAL A 487 5.41 10.84 -0.18
CA VAL A 487 4.03 11.15 -0.59
C VAL A 487 4.00 12.26 -1.65
N LEU A 488 4.87 13.28 -1.52
CA LEU A 488 5.02 14.31 -2.54
C LEU A 488 5.49 13.74 -3.88
N GLN A 489 6.48 12.84 -3.90
CA GLN A 489 6.95 12.19 -5.13
C GLN A 489 5.87 11.31 -5.76
N VAL A 490 5.15 10.53 -4.94
CA VAL A 490 3.99 9.74 -5.38
C VAL A 490 2.96 10.65 -6.05
N ASN A 491 2.58 11.75 -5.40
CA ASN A 491 1.66 12.73 -5.97
C ASN A 491 2.17 13.33 -7.28
N HIS A 492 3.46 13.65 -7.38
CA HIS A 492 4.04 14.12 -8.63
C HIS A 492 3.95 13.10 -9.77
N ALA A 493 4.08 11.81 -9.48
CA ALA A 493 3.93 10.74 -10.48
C ALA A 493 2.47 10.51 -10.88
N LEU A 494 1.52 10.75 -9.96
CA LEU A 494 0.08 10.61 -10.18
C LEU A 494 -0.57 11.79 -10.90
N LEU A 495 0.12 12.93 -10.98
CA LEU A 495 -0.32 14.09 -11.75
C LEU A 495 0.04 13.93 -13.24
N SER A 496 -0.94 14.17 -14.13
CA SER A 496 -0.72 14.13 -15.58
C SER A 496 0.31 15.19 -15.99
N LYS A 497 1.37 14.78 -16.71
CA LYS A 497 2.46 15.66 -17.21
C LYS A 497 2.00 16.84 -18.08
N LYS A 498 0.74 16.85 -18.54
CA LYS A 498 0.20 17.87 -19.45
C LYS A 498 -0.65 18.96 -18.78
N ASP A 499 -1.08 18.80 -17.52
CA ASP A 499 -2.02 19.74 -16.91
C ASP A 499 -1.50 20.27 -15.57
N THR A 500 -1.06 21.53 -15.59
CA THR A 500 -0.77 22.32 -14.39
C THR A 500 -2.09 22.75 -13.75
N LEU A 501 -2.67 21.94 -12.86
CA LEU A 501 -3.62 22.27 -11.77
C LEU A 501 -4.80 23.24 -12.01
N ARG A 502 -4.98 23.87 -13.17
CA ARG A 502 -5.80 25.08 -13.31
C ARG A 502 -7.16 24.87 -13.96
N GLU A 503 -7.41 23.75 -14.65
CA GLU A 503 -8.73 23.51 -15.27
C GLU A 503 -9.12 22.01 -15.27
N HIS A 504 -9.11 21.34 -14.11
CA HIS A 504 -9.82 20.06 -14.02
C HIS A 504 -11.32 20.33 -13.83
N GLN A 505 -12.10 20.22 -14.92
CA GLN A 505 -13.57 20.31 -14.91
C GLN A 505 -14.26 18.98 -14.56
N GLY A 506 -13.52 18.03 -14.00
CA GLY A 506 -13.99 16.69 -13.69
C GLY A 506 -14.39 16.49 -12.23
N ASN A 507 -15.01 15.34 -11.94
CA ASN A 507 -15.37 14.92 -10.58
C ASN A 507 -14.36 13.89 -10.04
N SER A 508 -14.39 13.68 -8.73
CA SER A 508 -13.49 12.76 -8.05
C SER A 508 -14.21 11.74 -7.17
N ILE A 509 -13.58 10.59 -7.00
CA ILE A 509 -13.98 9.58 -6.01
C ILE A 509 -12.87 9.50 -4.96
N GLY A 510 -13.19 9.90 -3.73
CA GLY A 510 -12.33 9.76 -2.57
C GLY A 510 -12.46 8.38 -1.95
N VAL A 511 -11.35 7.75 -1.61
CA VAL A 511 -11.30 6.52 -0.82
C VAL A 511 -10.57 6.83 0.47
N LEU A 512 -11.30 6.75 1.59
CA LEU A 512 -10.76 7.00 2.91
C LEU A 512 -10.45 5.69 3.62
N ASP A 513 -9.17 5.48 3.89
CA ASP A 513 -8.63 4.35 4.65
C ASP A 513 -7.87 4.91 5.86
N ILE A 514 -8.54 4.92 7.00
CA ILE A 514 -7.97 5.40 8.25
C ILE A 514 -7.77 4.27 9.23
N PHE A 515 -7.01 4.55 10.28
CA PHE A 515 -6.90 3.71 11.45
C PHE A 515 -8.26 3.31 12.00
N GLY A 516 -8.35 2.06 12.47
CA GLY A 516 -9.46 1.68 13.34
C GLY A 516 -9.33 2.31 14.71
N PHE A 517 -10.39 2.22 15.50
CA PHE A 517 -10.33 2.52 16.93
C PHE A 517 -9.27 1.63 17.60
N GLU A 518 -8.44 2.21 18.48
CA GLU A 518 -7.35 1.51 19.18
C GLU A 518 -7.53 1.62 20.70
N ASP A 519 -7.44 0.48 21.38
CA ASP A 519 -7.35 0.43 22.84
C ASP A 519 -6.28 -0.60 23.26
N PHE A 520 -5.19 -0.11 23.83
CA PHE A 520 -4.10 -0.92 24.39
C PHE A 520 -4.20 -1.06 25.92
N GLY A 521 -5.40 -0.85 26.49
CA GLY A 521 -5.68 -0.93 27.91
C GLY A 521 -5.02 0.22 28.69
N LEU A 522 -4.01 -0.11 29.51
CA LEU A 522 -3.35 0.88 30.36
C LEU A 522 -2.30 1.73 29.63
N CYS A 523 -1.96 1.38 28.39
CA CYS A 523 -0.84 1.97 27.65
C CYS A 523 -1.31 2.74 26.40
N ASN A 524 -2.30 3.62 26.56
CA ASN A 524 -2.75 4.51 25.48
C ASN A 524 -2.04 5.88 25.61
N SER A 525 -1.45 6.37 24.53
CA SER A 525 -0.77 7.68 24.50
C SER A 525 -1.54 8.71 23.68
N PHE A 526 -0.93 9.88 23.45
CA PHE A 526 -1.51 10.96 22.66
C PHE A 526 -1.85 10.52 21.22
N GLU A 527 -1.09 9.58 20.67
CA GLU A 527 -1.34 9.00 19.36
C GLU A 527 -2.69 8.25 19.30
N GLN A 528 -2.98 7.39 20.27
CA GLN A 528 -4.29 6.70 20.35
C GLN A 528 -5.42 7.71 20.56
N LEU A 529 -5.21 8.76 21.36
CA LEU A 529 -6.19 9.83 21.50
C LEU A 529 -6.51 10.49 20.14
N CYS A 530 -5.50 10.82 19.34
CA CYS A 530 -5.69 11.40 18.01
C CYS A 530 -6.40 10.45 17.04
N ILE A 531 -6.04 9.17 17.08
CA ILE A 531 -6.66 8.12 16.24
C ILE A 531 -8.14 7.93 16.62
N ASN A 532 -8.43 7.79 17.91
CA ASN A 532 -9.80 7.56 18.40
C ASN A 532 -10.66 8.80 18.21
N TYR A 533 -10.10 10.00 18.39
CA TYR A 533 -10.78 11.27 18.07
C TYR A 533 -11.19 11.36 16.59
N ALA A 534 -10.31 10.94 15.66
CA ALA A 534 -10.67 10.89 14.24
C ALA A 534 -11.78 9.86 13.95
N ASN A 535 -11.75 8.69 14.61
CA ASN A 535 -12.81 7.69 14.50
C ASN A 535 -14.14 8.21 15.08
N GLU A 536 -14.11 8.97 16.17
CA GLU A 536 -15.30 9.59 16.77
C GLU A 536 -15.96 10.57 15.80
N HIS A 537 -15.16 11.37 15.07
CA HIS A 537 -15.66 12.24 14.00
C HIS A 537 -16.26 11.46 12.83
N LEU A 538 -15.67 10.32 12.44
CA LEU A 538 -16.27 9.46 11.41
C LEU A 538 -17.59 8.84 11.87
N GLN A 539 -17.67 8.40 13.13
CA GLN A 539 -18.90 7.87 13.70
C GLN A 539 -19.98 8.96 13.76
N TYR A 540 -19.61 10.19 14.11
CA TYR A 540 -20.52 11.33 14.09
C TYR A 540 -21.03 11.58 12.66
N TYR A 541 -20.13 11.64 11.67
CA TYR A 541 -20.48 11.80 10.27
C TYR A 541 -21.47 10.71 9.80
N PHE A 542 -21.21 9.45 10.17
CA PHE A 542 -22.08 8.31 9.88
C PHE A 542 -23.47 8.50 10.49
N ASN A 543 -23.53 8.83 11.78
CA ASN A 543 -24.79 9.04 12.49
C ASN A 543 -25.63 10.17 11.86
N GLN A 544 -24.99 11.28 11.45
CA GLN A 544 -25.69 12.37 10.76
C GLN A 544 -26.30 11.90 9.43
N HIS A 545 -25.55 11.16 8.61
CA HIS A 545 -26.02 10.74 7.28
C HIS A 545 -27.08 9.64 7.34
N VAL A 546 -26.90 8.63 8.19
CA VAL A 546 -27.79 7.46 8.24
C VAL A 546 -29.08 7.77 8.98
N PHE A 547 -29.01 8.55 10.07
CA PHE A 547 -30.19 8.81 10.89
C PHE A 547 -30.73 10.21 10.67
N LYS A 548 -29.92 11.26 10.87
CA LYS A 548 -30.45 12.62 10.97
C LYS A 548 -30.94 13.15 9.62
N TYR A 549 -30.10 13.09 8.59
CA TYR A 549 -30.45 13.63 7.27
C TYR A 549 -31.56 12.82 6.59
N GLU A 550 -31.59 11.50 6.77
CA GLU A 550 -32.67 10.65 6.26
C GLU A 550 -34.03 11.02 6.88
N GLN A 551 -34.07 11.23 8.20
CA GLN A 551 -35.29 11.65 8.91
C GLN A 551 -35.72 13.09 8.54
N GLU A 552 -34.75 13.98 8.25
CA GLU A 552 -35.04 15.31 7.73
C GLU A 552 -35.65 15.25 6.32
N GLU A 553 -35.21 14.32 5.48
CA GLU A 553 -35.75 14.15 4.14
C GLU A 553 -37.18 13.62 4.17
N TYR A 554 -37.49 12.63 5.01
CA TYR A 554 -38.88 12.16 5.21
C TYR A 554 -39.81 13.29 5.63
N ARG A 555 -39.34 14.19 6.50
CA ARG A 555 -40.11 15.37 6.92
C ARG A 555 -40.34 16.34 5.76
N LYS A 556 -39.33 16.59 4.93
CA LYS A 556 -39.45 17.49 3.76
C LYS A 556 -40.42 16.93 2.72
N GLU A 557 -40.39 15.63 2.47
CA GLU A 557 -41.31 14.93 1.56
C GLU A 557 -42.73 14.75 2.13
N GLY A 558 -42.98 15.19 3.37
CA GLY A 558 -44.28 15.09 4.01
C GLY A 558 -44.68 13.66 4.41
N ILE A 559 -43.71 12.75 4.49
CA ILE A 559 -43.91 11.36 4.91
C ILE A 559 -44.18 11.34 6.41
N ARG A 560 -45.29 10.70 6.82
CA ARG A 560 -45.59 10.50 8.24
C ARG A 560 -44.59 9.50 8.82
N TRP A 561 -43.67 10.02 9.63
CA TRP A 561 -42.57 9.26 10.22
C TRP A 561 -42.44 9.57 11.70
N THR A 562 -42.11 8.55 12.49
CA THR A 562 -41.75 8.68 13.91
C THR A 562 -40.23 8.67 14.01
N ASN A 563 -39.65 9.74 14.55
CA ASN A 563 -38.20 9.83 14.64
C ASN A 563 -37.62 8.65 15.45
N ILE A 564 -36.51 8.11 14.96
CA ILE A 564 -35.74 7.06 15.61
C ILE A 564 -34.62 7.71 16.42
N GLU A 565 -34.54 7.35 17.70
CA GLU A 565 -33.43 7.72 18.57
C GLU A 565 -32.20 6.85 18.25
N PHE A 566 -31.04 7.49 18.21
CA PHE A 566 -29.74 6.83 18.00
C PHE A 566 -28.74 7.38 19.03
N MET A 567 -27.65 6.65 19.26
CA MET A 567 -26.59 7.11 20.16
C MET A 567 -25.83 8.29 19.53
N ASP A 568 -26.08 9.49 20.05
CA ASP A 568 -25.37 10.70 19.65
C ASP A 568 -24.05 10.83 20.41
N ASN A 569 -22.95 10.91 19.65
CA ASN A 569 -21.60 11.04 20.18
C ASN A 569 -21.07 12.49 20.18
N THR A 570 -21.93 13.47 19.88
CA THR A 570 -21.57 14.91 19.93
C THR A 570 -20.96 15.32 21.27
N GLY A 571 -21.42 14.75 22.39
CA GLY A 571 -20.87 15.04 23.72
C GLY A 571 -19.39 14.64 23.86
N CYS A 572 -18.99 13.49 23.31
CA CYS A 572 -17.60 13.04 23.28
C CYS A 572 -16.73 13.99 22.45
N LEU A 573 -17.22 14.42 21.28
CA LEU A 573 -16.51 15.39 20.44
C LEU A 573 -16.33 16.72 21.18
N GLN A 574 -17.38 17.25 21.81
CA GLN A 574 -17.32 18.49 22.57
C GLN A 574 -16.34 18.42 23.75
N LEU A 575 -16.20 17.27 24.40
CA LEU A 575 -15.21 17.07 25.46
C LEU A 575 -13.77 17.22 24.93
N ILE A 576 -13.50 16.73 23.72
CA ILE A 576 -12.16 16.73 23.12
C ILE A 576 -11.85 18.08 22.46
N GLU A 577 -12.74 18.58 21.58
CA GLU A 577 -12.48 19.74 20.70
C GLU A 577 -13.21 21.02 21.14
N GLY A 578 -14.16 20.93 22.07
CA GLY A 578 -15.06 22.02 22.41
C GLY A 578 -14.31 23.26 22.89
N LYS A 579 -14.68 24.44 22.39
CA LYS A 579 -14.08 25.70 22.84
C LYS A 579 -14.90 26.32 23.98
N PRO A 580 -14.26 26.92 25.00
CA PRO A 580 -12.81 27.03 25.22
C PRO A 580 -12.20 25.88 26.05
N ASN A 581 -13.02 24.99 26.63
CA ASN A 581 -12.60 24.09 27.72
C ASN A 581 -12.33 22.62 27.30
N GLY A 582 -12.31 22.33 26.01
CA GLY A 582 -12.06 20.99 25.49
C GLY A 582 -10.62 20.56 25.74
N LEU A 583 -10.40 19.24 25.81
CA LEU A 583 -9.12 18.64 26.16
C LEU A 583 -7.95 19.17 25.30
N LEU A 584 -8.17 19.32 23.99
CA LEU A 584 -7.13 19.84 23.07
C LEU A 584 -6.83 21.32 23.33
N CYS A 585 -7.84 22.13 23.68
CA CYS A 585 -7.62 23.54 24.02
C CYS A 585 -6.79 23.67 25.31
N LEU A 586 -7.13 22.87 26.33
CA LEU A 586 -6.38 22.84 27.59
C LEU A 586 -4.94 22.37 27.38
N LEU A 587 -4.73 21.35 26.53
CA LEU A 587 -3.40 20.86 26.19
C LEU A 587 -2.57 21.95 25.49
N ASP A 588 -3.14 22.64 24.51
CA ASP A 588 -2.49 23.74 23.80
C ASP A 588 -2.09 24.88 24.74
N ASP A 589 -2.97 25.24 25.68
CA ASP A 589 -2.71 26.31 26.65
C ASP A 589 -1.58 25.92 27.62
N GLN A 590 -1.55 24.67 28.10
CA GLN A 590 -0.46 24.17 28.95
C GLN A 590 0.88 24.12 28.20
N CYS A 591 0.88 23.67 26.94
CA CYS A 591 2.08 23.65 26.09
C CYS A 591 2.65 25.07 25.88
N LYS A 592 1.80 26.07 25.62
CA LYS A 592 2.22 27.47 25.51
C LYS A 592 2.73 28.03 26.84
N TYR A 593 2.07 27.69 27.94
CA TYR A 593 2.45 28.15 29.28
C TYR A 593 3.85 27.65 29.70
N ILE A 594 4.19 26.41 29.37
CA ILE A 594 5.52 25.83 29.67
C ILE A 594 6.62 26.41 28.78
N SER A 595 6.31 26.74 27.52
CA SER A 595 7.24 27.48 26.66
C SER A 595 7.60 28.86 27.25
N PHE A 596 6.66 29.50 27.98
CA PHE A 596 6.94 30.74 28.71
C PHE A 596 7.79 30.52 29.98
N ARG A 597 7.52 29.46 30.77
CA ARG A 597 8.24 29.21 32.04
C ARG A 597 9.59 28.51 31.91
N THR A 598 9.97 27.97 30.75
CA THR A 598 11.35 27.50 30.52
C THR A 598 12.40 28.63 30.54
N THR A 599 11.98 29.90 30.69
CA THR A 599 12.85 31.04 31.02
C THR A 599 12.95 31.37 32.52
N ARG A 600 12.13 30.78 33.39
CA ARG A 600 12.20 30.93 34.86
C ARG A 600 11.76 29.65 35.58
N SER A 601 12.76 28.86 35.96
CA SER A 601 12.76 27.90 37.09
C SER A 601 11.40 27.56 37.73
N SER A 602 10.72 26.54 37.19
CA SER A 602 9.97 25.54 37.96
C SER A 602 9.61 24.38 37.02
N GLU A 603 10.24 23.22 37.23
CA GLU A 603 9.78 21.93 36.70
C GLU A 603 8.41 21.58 37.30
N TYR A 604 7.74 20.54 36.80
CA TYR A 604 6.41 20.03 37.16
C TYR A 604 5.23 20.68 36.41
N GLY A 605 4.79 20.02 35.34
CA GLY A 605 3.52 20.34 34.67
C GLY A 605 3.04 19.27 33.69
N VAL A 606 3.90 18.82 32.76
CA VAL A 606 3.47 17.87 31.69
C VAL A 606 4.01 16.44 31.85
N SER A 607 5.00 16.22 32.74
CA SER A 607 5.51 14.87 33.03
C SER A 607 4.43 13.89 33.51
N LEU A 608 3.33 14.40 34.08
CA LEU A 608 2.25 13.59 34.65
C LEU A 608 1.11 13.22 33.69
N LEU A 609 0.99 13.85 32.51
CA LEU A 609 -0.11 13.55 31.58
C LEU A 609 0.28 12.61 30.44
N PHE A 610 1.54 12.61 30.00
CA PHE A 610 2.01 11.76 28.91
C PHE A 610 3.48 11.37 29.11
N ASN A 611 3.76 10.43 30.04
CA ASN A 611 5.03 9.69 30.23
C ASN A 611 6.22 10.15 29.35
N GLY A 612 6.75 11.34 29.59
CA GLY A 612 7.99 11.83 28.97
C GLY A 612 8.01 12.07 27.46
N HIS A 613 6.89 12.07 26.74
CA HIS A 613 6.90 12.43 25.30
C HIS A 613 6.79 13.95 25.13
N TYR A 614 7.94 14.62 24.98
CA TYR A 614 7.98 15.97 24.46
C TYR A 614 7.34 16.00 23.07
N CYS A 615 6.25 16.75 22.93
CA CYS A 615 5.78 17.23 21.63
C CYS A 615 6.89 18.09 21.02
N GLY A 616 7.52 17.56 19.98
CA GLY A 616 8.56 18.19 19.17
C GLY A 616 8.34 17.85 17.72
#